data_AF-A0A7S3NF48-F1
#
_entry.id   AF-A0A7S3NF48-F1
#
_cell.length_a   1.000
_cell.length_b   1.000
_cell.length_c   1.000
_cell.angle_alpha   90.00
_cell.angle_beta   90.00
_cell.angle_gamma   90.00
#
_symmetry.space_group_name_H-M   'P 1'
#
loop_
_entity.id
_entity.type
_entity.pdbx_description
1 polymer ?
#
loop_
_entity_poly.entity_id
_entity_poly.type
_entity_poly.pdbx_seq_one_letter_code
_entity_poly.pdbx_strand_id
1 'polypeptide(L)'
;NMVDLMSLLFNLIIIIADLAGMYEQDLTSLMGIAVLFVWLKLFYFGRIFLSTAAMIRMVIEITYDMKYFLLILLLAIAGFGNCYYILASTDTSGGFFTGSTFWNAFIYSYNQSLGNFD
;
A
#
# COMPACT_ATOMS: atom_id res chain seq x y z
N ASN A 1 -2.52 15.97 -14.83
CA ASN A 1 -2.16 14.73 -15.56
C ASN A 1 -0.96 14.04 -14.92
N MET A 2 -0.95 13.84 -13.59
CA MET A 2 0.25 13.35 -12.88
C MET A 2 0.39 11.83 -12.94
N VAL A 3 -0.72 11.08 -12.83
CA VAL A 3 -0.72 9.60 -12.93
C VAL A 3 -0.22 9.12 -14.30
N ASP A 4 -0.58 9.84 -15.36
CA ASP A 4 -0.16 9.54 -16.73
C ASP A 4 1.35 9.79 -16.94
N LEU A 5 1.86 10.90 -16.40
CA LEU A 5 3.30 11.21 -16.39
C LEU A 5 4.09 10.14 -15.63
N MET A 6 3.61 9.70 -14.46
CA MET A 6 4.26 8.65 -13.68
C MET A 6 4.29 7.32 -14.45
N SER A 7 3.17 6.93 -15.07
CA SER A 7 3.11 5.69 -15.87
C SER A 7 4.08 5.73 -17.06
N LEU A 8 4.19 6.87 -17.76
CA LEU A 8 5.15 7.05 -18.85
C LEU A 8 6.61 6.96 -18.37
N LEU A 9 6.93 7.63 -17.26
CA LEU A 9 8.28 7.60 -16.69
C LEU A 9 8.68 6.19 -16.23
N PHE A 10 7.79 5.46 -15.55
CA PHE A 10 8.07 4.09 -15.10
C PHE A 10 8.31 3.12 -16.25
N ASN A 11 7.47 3.15 -17.30
CA ASN A 11 7.67 2.29 -18.46
C ASN A 11 8.96 2.63 -19.21
N LEU A 12 9.31 3.93 -19.30
CA LEU A 12 10.55 4.38 -19.95
C LEU A 12 11.79 3.94 -19.16
N ILE A 13 11.75 4.01 -17.83
CA ILE A 13 12.83 3.50 -16.96
C ILE A 13 13.01 2.00 -17.13
N ILE A 14 11.91 1.23 -17.21
CA ILE A 14 11.97 -0.23 -17.45
C ILE A 14 12.67 -0.53 -18.77
N ILE A 15 12.28 0.14 -19.86
CA ILE A 15 12.88 -0.07 -21.19
C ILE A 15 14.37 0.28 -21.21
N ILE A 16 14.77 1.37 -20.54
CA ILE A 16 16.20 1.74 -20.44
C ILE A 16 16.99 0.73 -19.62
N ALA A 17 16.43 0.25 -18.49
CA ALA A 17 17.08 -0.72 -17.63
C ALA A 17 17.21 -2.10 -18.29
N ASP A 18 16.21 -2.48 -19.09
CA ASP A 18 16.26 -3.68 -19.95
C ASP A 18 17.35 -3.55 -21.02
N LEU A 19 17.43 -2.41 -21.71
CA LEU A 19 18.47 -2.13 -22.71
C LEU A 19 19.89 -2.10 -22.11
N ALA A 20 20.03 -1.68 -20.85
CA ALA A 20 21.30 -1.62 -20.14
C ALA A 20 21.77 -2.99 -19.59
N GLY A 21 20.97 -4.06 -19.73
CA GLY A 21 21.32 -5.40 -19.29
C GLY A 21 21.34 -5.57 -17.77
N MET A 22 20.50 -4.82 -17.04
CA MET A 22 20.39 -4.97 -15.58
C MET A 22 19.76 -6.33 -15.20
N TYR A 23 20.14 -6.86 -14.03
CA TYR A 23 19.66 -8.16 -13.52
C TYR A 23 18.12 -8.23 -13.38
N GLU A 24 17.54 -9.36 -13.77
CA GLU A 24 16.08 -9.58 -13.85
C GLU A 24 15.33 -9.42 -12.52
N GLN A 25 15.98 -9.62 -11.37
CA GLN A 25 15.32 -9.69 -10.08
C GLN A 25 14.83 -8.32 -9.56
N ASP A 26 15.65 -7.27 -9.71
CA ASP A 26 15.27 -5.90 -9.33
C ASP A 26 14.25 -5.31 -10.32
N LEU A 27 14.36 -5.68 -11.59
CA LEU A 27 13.43 -5.31 -12.66
C LEU A 27 12.03 -5.86 -12.44
N THR A 28 11.91 -7.10 -11.95
CA THR A 28 10.60 -7.75 -11.73
C THR A 28 9.72 -6.97 -10.74
N SER A 29 10.31 -6.46 -9.64
CA SER A 29 9.58 -5.66 -8.66
C SER A 29 9.12 -4.32 -9.25
N LEU A 30 9.97 -3.66 -10.04
CA LEU A 30 9.64 -2.40 -10.73
C LEU A 30 8.55 -2.60 -11.79
N MET A 31 8.61 -3.70 -12.55
CA MET A 31 7.59 -4.08 -13.53
C MET A 31 6.23 -4.31 -12.87
N GLY A 32 6.19 -4.96 -11.71
CA GLY A 32 4.95 -5.13 -10.94
C GLY A 32 4.29 -3.80 -10.57
N ILE A 33 5.08 -2.82 -10.13
CA ILE A 33 4.61 -1.47 -9.82
C ILE A 33 4.09 -0.77 -11.08
N ALA A 34 4.82 -0.86 -12.20
CA ALA A 34 4.40 -0.25 -13.46
C ALA A 34 3.06 -0.82 -13.97
N VAL A 35 2.88 -2.15 -13.87
CA VAL A 35 1.61 -2.81 -14.21
C VAL A 35 0.46 -2.30 -13.34
N LEU A 36 0.66 -2.10 -12.04
CA LEU A 36 -0.35 -1.49 -11.17
C LEU A 36 -0.76 -0.09 -11.66
N PHE A 37 0.19 0.76 -12.06
CA PHE A 37 -0.13 2.09 -12.61
C PHE A 37 -0.91 2.02 -13.92
N VAL A 38 -0.64 1.03 -14.78
CA VAL A 38 -1.43 0.80 -16.00
C VAL A 38 -2.88 0.42 -15.67
N TRP A 39 -3.09 -0.44 -14.66
CA TRP A 39 -4.43 -0.77 -14.18
C TRP A 39 -5.14 0.43 -13.51
N LEU A 40 -4.42 1.28 -12.78
CA LEU A 40 -4.99 2.53 -12.25
C LEU A 40 -5.44 3.47 -13.38
N LYS A 41 -4.72 3.50 -14.50
CA LYS A 41 -5.11 4.25 -15.71
C LYS A 41 -6.37 3.69 -16.37
N LEU A 42 -6.66 2.40 -16.22
CA LEU A 42 -7.93 1.81 -16.67
C LEU A 42 -9.13 2.44 -15.96
N PHE A 43 -9.04 2.75 -14.66
CA PHE A 43 -10.11 3.51 -13.97
C PHE A 43 -10.27 4.93 -14.51
N TYR A 44 -9.20 5.57 -14.99
CA TYR A 44 -9.30 6.87 -15.66
C TYR A 44 -10.06 6.77 -16.98
N PHE A 45 -9.83 5.72 -17.78
CA PHE A 45 -10.63 5.45 -18.98
C PHE A 45 -12.09 5.17 -18.67
N GLY A 46 -12.38 4.53 -17.53
CA GLY A 46 -13.74 4.32 -17.03
C GLY A 46 -14.56 5.61 -16.85
N ARG A 47 -13.92 6.78 -16.72
CA ARG A 47 -14.58 8.08 -16.66
C ARG A 47 -15.28 8.49 -17.98
N ILE A 48 -14.94 7.87 -19.11
CA ILE A 48 -15.54 8.15 -20.42
C ILE A 48 -17.00 7.65 -20.46
N PHE A 49 -17.31 6.56 -19.75
CA PHE A 49 -18.65 6.00 -19.70
C PHE A 49 -19.51 6.73 -18.68
N LEU A 50 -20.66 7.28 -19.10
CA LEU A 50 -21.51 8.13 -18.27
C LEU A 50 -21.96 7.45 -16.96
N SER A 51 -22.25 6.15 -17.00
CA SER A 51 -22.64 5.35 -15.82
C SER A 51 -21.48 5.14 -14.84
N THR A 52 -20.32 4.73 -15.34
CA THR A 52 -19.12 4.46 -14.52
C THR A 52 -18.48 5.76 -13.99
N ALA A 53 -18.62 6.87 -14.72
CA ALA A 53 -18.07 8.17 -14.31
C ALA A 53 -18.65 8.68 -12.99
N ALA A 54 -19.93 8.44 -12.71
CA ALA A 54 -20.56 8.81 -11.44
C ALA A 54 -19.97 8.02 -10.27
N MET A 55 -19.80 6.71 -10.45
CA MET A 55 -19.19 5.84 -9.46
C MET A 55 -17.73 6.23 -9.16
N ILE A 56 -16.93 6.49 -10.20
CA ILE A 56 -15.52 6.91 -10.04
C ILE A 56 -15.43 8.23 -9.28
N ARG A 57 -16.28 9.22 -9.59
CA ARG A 57 -16.31 10.49 -8.83
C ARG A 57 -16.64 10.24 -7.37
N MET A 58 -17.65 9.42 -7.08
CA MET A 58 -18.02 9.10 -5.71
C MET A 58 -16.86 8.45 -4.93
N VAL A 59 -16.14 7.50 -5.53
CA VAL A 59 -14.96 6.87 -4.91
C VAL A 59 -13.88 7.91 -4.61
N ILE A 60 -13.64 8.84 -5.54
CA ILE A 60 -12.65 9.92 -5.35
C ILE A 60 -13.07 10.83 -4.18
N GLU A 61 -14.33 11.28 -4.12
CA GLU A 61 -14.83 12.13 -3.02
C GLU A 61 -14.71 11.43 -1.66
N ILE A 62 -15.16 10.17 -1.56
CA ILE A 62 -15.04 9.39 -0.32
C ILE A 62 -13.57 9.24 0.10
N THR A 63 -12.68 8.97 -0.85
CA THR A 63 -11.23 8.84 -0.55
C THR A 63 -10.66 10.14 -0.01
N TYR A 64 -11.07 11.29 -0.56
CA TYR A 64 -10.65 12.60 -0.07
C TYR A 64 -11.18 12.92 1.33
N ASP A 65 -12.39 12.50 1.65
CA ASP A 65 -12.99 12.71 2.97
C ASP A 65 -12.37 11.79 4.03
N MET A 66 -12.00 10.56 3.66
CA MET A 66 -11.39 9.58 4.56
C MET A 66 -9.97 9.89 5.02
N LYS A 67 -9.27 10.84 4.38
CA LYS A 67 -7.86 11.14 4.70
C LYS A 67 -7.62 11.50 6.18
N TYR A 68 -8.53 12.24 6.80
CA TYR A 68 -8.40 12.64 8.21
C TYR A 68 -8.67 11.47 9.15
N PHE A 69 -9.68 10.65 8.82
CA PHE A 69 -9.99 9.43 9.54
C PHE A 69 -8.81 8.43 9.49
N LEU A 70 -8.22 8.24 8.31
CA LEU A 70 -7.05 7.36 8.13
C LEU A 70 -5.85 7.80 8.97
N LEU A 71 -5.64 9.12 9.13
CA LEU A 71 -4.57 9.64 9.99
C LEU A 71 -4.82 9.26 11.46
N ILE A 72 -6.04 9.46 11.95
CA ILE A 72 -6.42 9.09 13.33
C ILE A 72 -6.30 7.58 13.52
N LEU A 73 -6.76 6.79 12.54
CA LEU A 73 -6.64 5.33 12.56
C LEU A 73 -5.18 4.88 12.61
N LEU A 74 -4.29 5.52 11.83
CA LEU A 74 -2.86 5.22 11.84
C LEU A 74 -2.22 5.53 13.20
N LEU A 75 -2.60 6.64 13.86
CA LEU A 75 -2.16 6.94 15.22
C LEU A 75 -2.66 5.90 16.22
N ALA A 76 -3.91 5.44 16.07
CA ALA A 76 -4.45 4.38 16.92
C ALA A 76 -3.67 3.06 16.74
N ILE A 77 -3.45 2.62 15.50
CA ILE A 77 -2.68 1.40 15.18
C ILE A 77 -1.23 1.53 15.69
N ALA A 78 -0.60 2.70 15.56
CA ALA A 78 0.74 2.94 16.10
C ALA A 78 0.76 2.86 17.64
N GLY A 79 -0.25 3.41 18.31
CA GLY A 79 -0.40 3.31 19.76
C GLY A 79 -0.55 1.86 20.23
N PHE A 80 -1.48 1.11 19.63
CA PHE A 80 -1.68 -0.30 19.96
C PHE A 80 -0.47 -1.16 19.59
N GLY A 81 0.16 -0.95 18.44
CA GLY A 81 1.40 -1.63 18.04
C GLY A 81 2.55 -1.43 19.02
N ASN A 82 2.73 -0.23 19.57
CA ASN A 82 3.70 0.03 20.62
C ASN A 82 3.37 -0.74 21.92
N CYS A 83 2.11 -0.75 22.34
CA CYS A 83 1.68 -1.52 23.51
C CYS A 83 1.96 -3.02 23.33
N TYR A 84 1.65 -3.59 22.15
CA TYR A 84 1.92 -4.99 21.85
C TYR A 84 3.41 -5.31 21.80
N TYR A 85 4.25 -4.40 21.30
CA TYR A 85 5.70 -4.58 21.30
C TYR A 85 6.27 -4.66 22.73
N ILE A 86 5.83 -3.78 23.63
CA ILE A 86 6.23 -3.80 25.05
C ILE A 86 5.75 -5.09 25.72
N LEU A 87 4.50 -5.48 25.48
CA LEU A 87 3.94 -6.70 26.05
C LEU A 87 4.68 -7.96 25.58
N ALA A 88 4.95 -8.07 24.28
CA ALA A 88 5.69 -9.18 23.71
C ALA A 88 7.14 -9.24 24.21
N SER A 89 7.76 -8.10 24.51
CA SER A 89 9.11 -8.05 25.08
C SER A 89 9.21 -8.49 26.55
N THR A 90 8.07 -8.52 27.26
CA THR A 90 8.00 -8.94 28.66
C THR A 90 7.78 -10.45 28.79
N ASP A 91 7.36 -11.11 27.72
CA ASP A 91 7.11 -12.55 27.71
C ASP A 91 8.44 -13.32 27.69
N THR A 92 8.72 -14.05 28.78
CA THR A 92 9.92 -14.89 28.95
C THR A 92 9.74 -16.28 28.32
N SER A 93 8.57 -16.57 27.78
CA SER A 93 8.15 -17.87 27.24
C SER A 93 8.48 -18.03 25.75
N GLY A 94 9.75 -17.86 25.36
CA GLY A 94 10.28 -18.42 24.10
C GLY A 94 9.45 -18.23 22.82
N GLY A 95 9.04 -17.00 22.50
CA GLY A 95 8.47 -16.63 21.20
C GLY A 95 7.79 -15.28 21.22
N PHE A 96 8.33 -14.27 20.52
CA PHE A 96 7.65 -12.99 20.38
C PHE A 96 6.36 -13.18 19.58
N PHE A 97 5.19 -13.05 20.22
CA PHE A 97 3.87 -13.13 19.59
C PHE A 97 3.72 -12.17 18.40
N THR A 98 4.41 -11.05 18.43
CA THR A 98 4.40 -10.02 17.38
C THR A 98 5.66 -9.98 16.51
N GLY A 99 6.59 -10.94 16.69
CA GLY A 99 7.92 -10.94 16.05
C GLY A 99 8.97 -10.06 16.74
N SER A 100 10.24 -10.19 16.35
CA SER A 100 11.38 -9.51 17.01
C SER A 100 11.53 -8.03 16.65
N THR A 101 10.72 -7.50 15.73
CA THR A 101 10.90 -6.15 15.16
C THR A 101 9.63 -5.33 15.35
N PHE A 102 9.79 -4.04 15.70
CA PHE A 102 8.69 -3.07 15.84
C PHE A 102 7.72 -3.07 14.65
N TRP A 103 8.24 -3.21 13.43
CA TRP A 103 7.45 -3.26 12.21
C TRP A 103 6.45 -4.43 12.17
N ASN A 104 6.85 -5.59 12.68
CA ASN A 104 5.96 -6.75 12.72
C ASN A 104 4.84 -6.55 13.76
N ALA A 105 5.12 -5.90 14.89
CA ALA A 105 4.09 -5.53 15.87
C ALA A 105 3.11 -4.49 15.33
N PHE A 106 3.60 -3.56 14.50
CA PHE A 106 2.74 -2.60 13.82
C PHE A 106 1.82 -3.28 12.79
N ILE A 107 2.37 -4.17 11.94
CA ILE A 107 1.58 -4.96 10.99
C ILE A 107 0.58 -5.86 11.72
N TYR A 108 0.98 -6.47 12.82
CA TYR A 108 0.10 -7.30 13.65
C TYR A 108 -1.10 -6.48 14.15
N SER A 109 -0.87 -5.28 14.69
CA SER A 109 -1.95 -4.39 15.12
C SER A 109 -2.85 -3.94 13.95
N TYR A 110 -2.29 -3.81 12.74
CA TYR A 110 -3.08 -3.50 11.55
C TYR A 110 -3.96 -4.70 11.14
N ASN A 111 -3.40 -5.90 11.07
CA ASN A 111 -4.13 -7.13 10.74
C ASN A 111 -5.26 -7.39 11.75
N GLN A 112 -4.99 -7.18 13.04
CA GLN A 112 -5.97 -7.23 14.12
C GLN A 112 -7.13 -6.25 13.88
N SER A 113 -6.85 -5.02 13.41
CA SER A 113 -7.88 -4.03 13.10
C SER A 113 -8.78 -4.45 11.93
N LEU A 114 -8.26 -5.30 11.03
CA LEU A 114 -9.03 -5.91 9.95
C LEU A 114 -9.80 -7.16 10.39
N GLY A 115 -9.69 -7.55 11.66
CA GLY A 115 -10.34 -8.73 12.22
C GLY A 115 -9.57 -10.03 12.03
N ASN A 116 -8.29 -9.96 11.66
CA ASN A 116 -7.41 -11.12 11.65
C ASN A 116 -6.73 -11.26 13.02
N PHE A 117 -7.19 -12.23 13.81
CA PHE A 117 -6.77 -12.48 15.20
C PHE A 117 -5.76 -13.64 15.36
N ASP A 118 -5.31 -14.22 14.25
CA ASP A 118 -4.43 -15.39 14.19
C ASP A 118 -2.95 -14.99 14.03
#